data_AF-A0A660XGJ0-F1
#
_entry.id   AF-A0A660XGJ0-F1
#
_cell.length_a   1.000
_cell.length_b   1.000
_cell.length_c   1.000
_cell.angle_alpha   90.00
_cell.angle_beta   90.00
_cell.angle_gamma   90.00
#
_symmetry.space_group_name_H-M   'P 1'
#
loop_
_entity.id
_entity.type
_entity.pdbx_description
1 polymer ?
#
loop_
_entity_poly.entity_id
_entity_poly.type
_entity_poly.pdbx_seq_one_letter_code
_entity_poly.pdbx_strand_id
1 'polypeptide(L)'
;MGIRYQKKYDQAFRRIATRQFQATRDFTLSESDIVNNGIFDHKRHLFLGVYSPAVIEGMFERYGVKTYFENKGIPNVTWHINMNDPYVHRFILLSERDGIKHKLIELVLQRKILKLHMDKNRFLNLEFLHVEWLMMQNPYKPFSINKPSLPGQKAPGLGIGLHMLRILFHLAKKTNTHGLINSPNYLHTAIFFSRAFHFL
;
A
#
# COMPACT_ATOMS: atom_id res chain seq x y z
N MET A 1 -8.33 -12.84 -27.14
CA MET A 1 -7.24 -11.83 -27.17
C MET A 1 -6.50 -11.62 -25.82
N GLY A 2 -6.82 -12.36 -24.74
CA GLY A 2 -6.29 -12.10 -23.39
C GLY A 2 -5.04 -12.88 -22.94
N ILE A 3 -4.64 -13.95 -23.63
CA ILE A 3 -3.60 -14.88 -23.15
C ILE A 3 -2.17 -14.39 -23.48
N ARG A 4 -2.00 -13.59 -24.54
CA ARG A 4 -0.67 -13.13 -25.02
C ARG A 4 -0.07 -11.99 -24.19
N TYR A 5 -0.89 -11.21 -23.49
CA TYR A 5 -0.42 -10.14 -22.60
C TYR A 5 0.02 -10.66 -21.23
N GLN A 6 -0.66 -11.68 -20.69
CA GLN A 6 -0.36 -12.29 -19.40
C GLN A 6 1.08 -12.86 -19.34
N LYS A 7 1.52 -13.58 -20.38
CA LYS A 7 2.89 -14.11 -20.49
C LYS A 7 3.98 -13.04 -20.57
N LYS A 8 3.73 -11.90 -21.24
CA LYS A 8 4.72 -10.80 -21.36
C LYS A 8 4.92 -10.07 -20.03
N TYR A 9 3.85 -9.96 -19.24
CA TYR A 9 3.92 -9.37 -17.90
C TYR A 9 4.44 -10.35 -16.84
N ASP A 10 4.18 -11.65 -16.94
CA ASP A 10 4.81 -12.66 -16.06
C ASP A 10 6.33 -12.74 -16.25
N GLN A 11 6.82 -12.59 -17.49
CA GLN A 11 8.25 -12.53 -17.78
C GLN A 11 8.90 -11.24 -17.30
N ALA A 12 8.20 -10.09 -17.42
CA ALA A 12 8.66 -8.83 -16.84
C ALA A 12 8.62 -8.86 -15.30
N PHE A 13 7.58 -9.49 -14.72
CA PHE A 13 7.42 -9.71 -13.29
C PHE A 13 8.54 -10.59 -12.74
N ARG A 14 8.89 -11.68 -13.43
CA ARG A 14 10.06 -12.53 -13.08
C ARG A 14 11.39 -11.80 -13.29
N ARG A 15 11.64 -11.14 -14.42
CA ARG A 15 12.93 -10.46 -14.69
C ARG A 15 13.20 -9.26 -13.77
N ILE A 16 12.18 -8.48 -13.43
CA ILE A 16 12.30 -7.36 -12.49
C ILE A 16 12.37 -7.87 -11.05
N ALA A 17 11.58 -8.91 -10.71
CA ALA A 17 11.68 -9.56 -9.40
C ALA A 17 13.08 -10.15 -9.18
N THR A 18 13.69 -10.85 -10.14
CA THR A 18 14.99 -11.48 -9.92
C THR A 18 16.13 -10.48 -9.78
N ARG A 19 16.15 -9.37 -10.54
CA ARG A 19 17.27 -8.40 -10.47
C ARG A 19 17.18 -7.41 -9.30
N GLN A 20 15.99 -7.01 -8.84
CA GLN A 20 15.85 -6.16 -7.64
C GLN A 20 15.75 -6.97 -6.33
N PHE A 21 15.23 -8.22 -6.34
CA PHE A 21 15.19 -9.06 -5.13
C PHE A 21 16.50 -9.80 -4.83
N GLN A 22 17.40 -10.04 -5.81
CA GLN A 22 18.73 -10.59 -5.48
C GLN A 22 19.59 -9.60 -4.68
N ALA A 23 19.28 -8.31 -4.72
CA ALA A 23 19.85 -7.30 -3.82
C ALA A 23 19.11 -7.17 -2.48
N THR A 24 18.11 -8.04 -2.20
CA THR A 24 17.37 -8.09 -0.94
C THR A 24 17.78 -9.30 -0.11
N ARG A 25 19.09 -9.57 -0.05
CA ARG A 25 19.66 -10.10 1.19
C ARG A 25 19.82 -8.90 2.12
N ASP A 26 19.36 -9.07 3.34
CA ASP A 26 19.45 -8.12 4.46
C ASP A 26 18.36 -7.05 4.53
N PHE A 27 17.15 -7.53 4.85
CA PHE A 27 16.26 -6.83 5.78
C PHE A 27 16.64 -7.26 7.21
N THR A 28 17.85 -6.90 7.64
CA THR A 28 18.27 -7.06 9.03
C THR A 28 17.87 -5.80 9.79
N LEU A 29 16.97 -5.94 10.76
CA LEU A 29 16.76 -4.91 11.79
C LEU A 29 18.12 -4.66 12.46
N SER A 30 18.62 -3.43 12.44
CA SER A 30 19.78 -3.06 13.25
C SER A 30 19.33 -2.75 14.67
N GLU A 31 20.18 -2.97 15.68
CA GLU A 31 19.85 -2.63 17.06
C GLU A 31 19.50 -1.13 17.23
N SER A 32 20.10 -0.28 16.39
CA SER A 32 19.77 1.16 16.31
C SER A 32 18.36 1.47 15.81
N ASP A 33 17.69 0.52 15.13
CA ASP A 33 16.29 0.69 14.71
C ASP A 33 15.29 0.37 15.84
N ILE A 34 15.77 -0.26 16.93
CA ILE A 34 14.97 -0.75 18.06
C ILE A 34 15.20 0.09 19.32
N VAL A 35 16.40 0.66 19.47
CA VAL A 35 16.82 1.37 20.69
C VAL A 35 16.89 2.87 20.42
N ASN A 36 16.01 3.64 21.07
CA ASN A 36 16.18 5.08 21.25
C ASN A 36 16.40 5.36 22.74
N ASN A 37 17.58 5.90 23.11
CA ASN A 37 17.97 6.21 24.49
C ASN A 37 17.89 5.05 25.51
N GLY A 38 18.23 3.82 25.10
CA GLY A 38 18.35 2.68 26.03
C GLY A 38 17.02 2.07 26.52
N ILE A 39 15.89 2.53 25.97
CA ILE A 39 14.56 1.99 26.28
C ILE A 39 14.10 1.13 25.10
N PHE A 40 13.79 -0.14 25.37
CA PHE A 40 13.19 -1.05 24.39
C PHE A 40 11.71 -0.71 24.19
N ASP A 41 11.36 -0.09 23.07
CA ASP A 41 9.96 0.19 22.77
C ASP A 41 9.32 -0.97 21.96
N HIS A 42 8.87 -1.98 22.70
CA HIS A 42 8.29 -3.17 22.10
C HIS A 42 6.92 -2.86 21.46
N LYS A 43 6.91 -2.79 20.12
CA LYS A 43 5.75 -2.87 19.20
C LYS A 43 4.88 -1.62 18.99
N ARG A 44 4.90 -0.61 19.84
CA ARG A 44 4.01 0.58 19.67
C ARG A 44 4.44 1.55 18.57
N HIS A 45 5.65 1.40 18.03
CA HIS A 45 6.20 2.28 17.01
C HIS A 45 6.39 1.63 15.62
N LEU A 46 5.99 0.37 15.44
CA LEU A 46 6.20 -0.34 14.18
C LEU A 46 4.94 -0.39 13.33
N PHE A 47 5.01 0.15 12.12
CA PHE A 47 3.96 0.04 11.13
C PHE A 47 3.79 -1.43 10.73
N LEU A 48 2.58 -1.93 11.00
CA LEU A 48 2.14 -3.32 10.88
C LEU A 48 2.94 -4.31 11.74
N GLY A 49 3.62 -3.81 12.78
CA GLY A 49 4.51 -4.62 13.61
C GLY A 49 5.82 -5.02 12.92
N VAL A 50 6.14 -4.44 11.75
CA VAL A 50 7.30 -4.84 10.93
C VAL A 50 8.21 -3.66 10.59
N TYR A 51 7.66 -2.50 10.25
CA TYR A 51 8.46 -1.38 9.73
C TYR A 51 8.54 -0.22 10.71
N SER A 52 9.75 0.19 11.08
CA SER A 52 9.93 1.47 11.77
C SER A 52 9.68 2.64 10.80
N PRO A 53 9.29 3.83 11.30
CA PRO A 53 9.19 5.03 10.47
C PRO A 53 10.49 5.35 9.73
N ALA A 54 11.66 5.11 10.35
CA ALA A 54 12.97 5.33 9.73
C ALA A 54 13.20 4.45 8.51
N VAL A 55 12.80 3.17 8.57
CA VAL A 55 12.87 2.26 7.41
C VAL A 55 12.01 2.76 6.26
N ILE A 56 10.84 3.32 6.56
CA ILE A 56 9.94 3.88 5.55
C ILE A 56 10.55 5.15 4.93
N GLU A 57 11.15 6.04 5.72
CA GLU A 57 11.92 7.19 5.18
C GLU A 57 13.04 6.73 4.24
N GLY A 58 13.84 5.74 4.68
CA GLY A 58 14.92 5.20 3.86
C GLY A 58 14.44 4.56 2.54
N MET A 59 13.23 3.98 2.51
CA MET A 59 12.60 3.54 1.26
C MET A 59 12.21 4.72 0.36
N PHE A 60 11.67 5.79 0.93
CA PHE A 60 11.28 6.99 0.19
C PHE A 60 12.47 7.62 -0.53
N GLU A 61 13.61 7.71 0.16
CA GLU A 61 14.87 8.18 -0.39
C GLU A 61 15.42 7.21 -1.45
N ARG A 62 15.58 5.93 -1.10
CA ARG A 62 16.15 4.91 -1.99
C ARG A 62 15.40 4.78 -3.32
N TYR A 63 14.07 4.90 -3.30
CA TYR A 63 13.24 4.78 -4.50
C TYR A 63 12.95 6.13 -5.17
N GLY A 64 13.51 7.23 -4.67
CA GLY A 64 13.32 8.56 -5.26
C GLY A 64 11.85 8.97 -5.32
N VAL A 65 11.08 8.68 -4.26
CA VAL A 65 9.62 8.90 -4.25
C VAL A 65 9.28 10.39 -4.43
N LYS A 66 10.04 11.28 -3.78
CA LYS A 66 9.90 12.74 -3.92
C LYS A 66 10.09 13.15 -5.39
N THR A 67 11.22 12.77 -5.99
CA THR A 67 11.54 13.03 -7.41
C THR A 67 10.48 12.46 -8.36
N TYR A 68 9.95 11.26 -8.08
CA TYR A 68 8.89 10.67 -8.88
C TYR A 68 7.61 11.52 -8.92
N PHE A 69 7.21 12.08 -7.77
CA PHE A 69 6.03 12.95 -7.70
C PHE A 69 6.30 14.35 -8.27
N GLU A 70 7.49 14.91 -8.05
CA GLU A 70 7.92 16.17 -8.65
C GLU A 70 7.86 16.11 -10.18
N ASN A 71 8.39 15.05 -10.79
CA ASN A 71 8.31 14.81 -12.24
C ASN A 71 6.87 14.66 -12.76
N LYS A 72 5.90 14.41 -11.88
CA LYS A 72 4.47 14.38 -12.19
C LYS A 72 3.76 15.72 -11.94
N GLY A 73 4.51 16.77 -11.60
CA GLY A 73 3.98 18.09 -11.26
C GLY A 73 3.34 18.15 -9.87
N ILE A 74 3.75 17.27 -8.95
CA ILE A 74 3.25 17.19 -7.57
C ILE A 74 4.39 17.59 -6.62
N PRO A 75 4.42 18.83 -6.11
CA PRO A 75 5.54 19.35 -5.33
C PRO A 75 5.46 18.97 -3.84
N ASN A 76 6.56 19.19 -3.10
CA ASN A 76 6.57 19.21 -1.63
C ASN A 76 5.84 18.02 -0.99
N VAL A 77 6.23 16.81 -1.39
CA VAL A 77 5.60 15.59 -0.89
C VAL A 77 6.15 15.24 0.49
N THR A 78 5.24 15.09 1.44
CA THR A 78 5.52 14.65 2.82
C THR A 78 4.64 13.46 3.18
N TRP A 79 5.04 12.67 4.16
CA TRP A 79 4.26 11.52 4.62
C TRP A 79 4.19 11.47 6.14
N HIS A 80 3.12 10.85 6.63
CA HIS A 80 2.90 10.64 8.05
C HIS A 80 2.26 9.27 8.29
N ILE A 81 2.58 8.67 9.44
CA ILE A 81 1.97 7.43 9.90
C ILE A 81 1.26 7.70 11.23
N ASN A 82 0.05 7.18 11.36
CA ASN A 82 -0.69 7.14 12.62
C ASN A 82 -0.85 5.68 13.05
N MET A 83 -0.38 5.39 14.26
CA MET A 83 -0.43 4.08 14.93
C MET A 83 -1.01 4.21 16.34
N ASN A 84 -1.83 5.25 16.57
CA ASN A 84 -2.45 5.48 17.89
C ASN A 84 -3.40 4.33 18.25
N ASP A 85 -4.02 3.73 17.23
CA ASP A 85 -4.77 2.48 17.38
C ASP A 85 -3.82 1.29 17.10
N PRO A 86 -3.66 0.35 18.05
CA PRO A 86 -2.75 -0.79 17.89
C PRO A 86 -3.19 -1.81 16.84
N TYR A 87 -4.43 -1.74 16.36
CA TYR A 87 -4.99 -2.64 15.34
C TYR A 87 -5.21 -1.95 13.99
N VAL A 88 -5.24 -0.61 13.98
CA VAL A 88 -5.52 0.19 12.79
C VAL A 88 -4.36 1.13 12.50
N HIS A 89 -3.64 0.84 11.43
CA HIS A 89 -2.52 1.68 11.01
C HIS A 89 -2.89 2.50 9.79
N ARG A 90 -2.57 3.79 9.84
CA ARG A 90 -2.85 4.73 8.75
C ARG A 90 -1.57 5.33 8.23
N PHE A 91 -1.39 5.25 6.91
CA PHE A 91 -0.35 5.95 6.17
C PHE A 91 -0.98 7.04 5.31
N ILE A 92 -0.44 8.26 5.40
CA ILE A 92 -0.91 9.41 4.62
C ILE A 92 0.27 10.01 3.88
N LEU A 93 0.12 10.17 2.56
CA LEU A 93 1.01 10.95 1.72
C LEU A 93 0.30 12.27 1.37
N LEU A 94 0.97 13.38 1.63
CA LEU A 94 0.49 14.73 1.38
C LEU A 94 1.37 15.40 0.31
N SER A 95 0.81 16.42 -0.33
CA SER A 95 1.56 17.42 -1.10
C SER A 95 1.07 18.79 -0.67
N GLU A 96 1.99 19.74 -0.62
CA GLU A 96 1.70 21.13 -0.27
C GLU A 96 2.06 22.08 -1.42
N ARG A 97 1.13 22.98 -1.75
CA ARG A 97 1.35 24.07 -2.71
C ARG A 97 0.60 25.29 -2.21
N ASP A 98 1.25 26.45 -2.19
CA ASP A 98 0.65 27.73 -1.79
C ASP A 98 0.01 27.68 -0.38
N GLY A 99 0.64 26.94 0.55
CA GLY A 99 0.14 26.72 1.92
C GLY A 99 -1.05 25.76 2.02
N ILE A 100 -1.53 25.20 0.90
CA ILE A 100 -2.65 24.26 0.86
C ILE A 100 -2.11 22.83 0.81
N LYS A 101 -2.49 22.03 1.82
CA LYS A 101 -2.16 20.61 1.92
C LYS A 101 -3.25 19.75 1.28
N HIS A 102 -2.85 18.84 0.40
CA HIS A 102 -3.73 17.87 -0.20
C HIS A 102 -3.25 16.44 0.08
N LYS A 103 -4.18 15.55 0.45
CA LYS A 103 -3.89 14.11 0.50
C LYS A 103 -3.74 13.55 -0.91
N LEU A 104 -2.57 12.99 -1.19
CA LEU A 104 -2.31 12.21 -2.40
C LEU A 104 -2.71 10.75 -2.20
N ILE A 105 -2.29 10.17 -1.07
CA ILE A 105 -2.56 8.78 -0.71
C ILE A 105 -3.05 8.74 0.72
N GLU A 106 -4.11 8.01 0.98
CA GLU A 106 -4.51 7.61 2.33
C GLU A 106 -4.76 6.11 2.32
N LEU A 107 -3.99 5.39 3.12
CA LEU A 107 -4.03 3.95 3.25
C LEU A 107 -4.30 3.60 4.70
N VAL A 108 -5.38 2.87 4.95
CA VAL A 108 -5.72 2.33 6.26
C VAL A 108 -5.67 0.81 6.19
N LEU A 109 -4.87 0.23 7.07
CA LEU A 109 -4.59 -1.19 7.12
C LEU A 109 -4.91 -1.75 8.51
N GLN A 110 -5.47 -2.96 8.52
CA GLN A 110 -5.74 -3.72 9.73
C GLN A 110 -5.36 -5.19 9.52
N ARG A 111 -4.93 -5.88 10.58
CA ARG A 111 -4.88 -7.36 10.54
C ARG A 111 -6.24 -7.90 10.95
N LYS A 112 -6.82 -8.78 10.14
CA LYS A 112 -8.18 -9.31 10.38
C LYS A 112 -8.19 -10.82 10.23
N ILE A 113 -8.77 -11.50 11.22
CA ILE A 113 -9.03 -12.94 11.12
C ILE A 113 -10.39 -13.14 10.47
N LEU A 114 -10.42 -13.90 9.37
CA LEU A 114 -11.64 -14.36 8.72
C LEU A 114 -11.86 -15.83 9.07
N LYS A 115 -13.07 -16.13 9.53
CA LYS A 115 -13.52 -17.51 9.75
C LYS A 115 -14.17 -18.01 8.47
N LEU A 116 -13.46 -18.82 7.70
CA LEU A 116 -13.98 -19.41 6.47
C LEU A 116 -14.65 -20.74 6.79
N HIS A 117 -15.91 -20.88 6.39
CA HIS A 117 -16.63 -22.14 6.50
C HIS A 117 -16.03 -23.15 5.53
N MET A 118 -15.75 -24.36 6.01
CA MET A 118 -15.28 -25.49 5.20
C MET A 118 -16.46 -26.45 4.99
N ASP A 119 -16.32 -27.72 5.39
CA ASP A 119 -17.41 -28.70 5.42
C ASP A 119 -17.77 -29.10 6.86
N LYS A 120 -19.00 -29.58 7.07
CA LYS A 120 -19.48 -30.21 8.33
C LYS A 120 -18.98 -29.52 9.62
N ASN A 121 -19.50 -28.32 9.92
CA ASN A 121 -19.18 -27.54 11.13
C ASN A 121 -17.68 -27.23 11.37
N ARG A 122 -16.82 -27.37 10.35
CA ARG A 122 -15.41 -26.99 10.43
C ARG A 122 -15.21 -25.57 9.90
N PHE A 123 -14.45 -24.79 10.64
CA PHE A 123 -14.05 -23.44 10.27
C PHE A 123 -12.53 -23.35 10.20
N LEU A 124 -12.03 -22.61 9.21
CA LEU A 124 -10.63 -22.26 9.09
C LEU A 124 -10.48 -20.77 9.43
N ASN A 125 -9.68 -20.48 10.46
CA ASN A 125 -9.34 -19.11 10.82
C ASN A 125 -8.09 -18.70 10.04
N LEU A 126 -8.26 -17.81 9.08
CA LEU A 126 -7.15 -17.26 8.29
C LEU A 126 -6.99 -15.78 8.61
N GLU A 127 -5.77 -15.38 8.93
CA GLU A 127 -5.40 -13.98 9.10
C GLU A 127 -5.07 -13.31 7.76
N PHE A 128 -5.69 -12.15 7.49
CA PHE A 128 -5.48 -11.34 6.30
C PHE A 128 -5.03 -9.93 6.67
N LEU A 129 -4.26 -9.31 5.77
CA LEU A 129 -4.03 -7.87 5.79
C LEU A 129 -5.21 -7.20 5.10
N HIS A 130 -6.09 -6.58 5.89
CA HIS A 130 -7.28 -5.88 5.43
C HIS A 130 -6.94 -4.45 5.02
N VAL A 131 -7.22 -4.12 3.76
CA VAL A 131 -7.23 -2.77 3.23
C VAL A 131 -8.62 -2.20 3.47
N GLU A 132 -8.78 -1.53 4.61
CA GLU A 132 -10.03 -0.89 4.99
C GLU A 132 -10.31 0.33 4.12
N TRP A 133 -9.27 1.12 3.83
CA TRP A 133 -9.38 2.31 3.00
C TRP A 133 -8.14 2.49 2.14
N LEU A 134 -8.36 2.77 0.86
CA LEU A 134 -7.30 3.20 -0.06
C LEU A 134 -7.84 4.33 -0.94
N MET A 135 -7.30 5.51 -0.74
CA MET A 135 -7.49 6.67 -1.60
C MET A 135 -6.18 7.00 -2.30
N MET A 136 -6.25 7.28 -3.60
CA MET A 136 -5.12 7.71 -4.42
C MET A 136 -5.59 8.77 -5.42
N GLN A 137 -5.27 10.05 -5.19
CA GLN A 137 -5.76 11.16 -6.00
C GLN A 137 -4.65 12.15 -6.37
N ASN A 138 -4.78 12.78 -7.54
CA ASN A 138 -3.96 13.87 -8.02
C ASN A 138 -4.77 15.17 -7.98
N PRO A 139 -4.66 15.97 -6.91
CA PRO A 139 -5.43 17.20 -6.74
C PRO A 139 -5.03 18.31 -7.73
N TYR A 140 -3.85 18.20 -8.35
CA TYR A 140 -3.32 19.20 -9.28
C TYR A 140 -3.68 18.94 -10.74
N LYS A 141 -4.58 17.99 -11.01
CA LYS A 141 -5.08 17.72 -12.36
C LYS A 141 -6.59 17.89 -12.40
N PRO A 142 -7.13 18.53 -13.46
CA PRO A 142 -8.56 18.53 -13.69
C PRO A 142 -9.03 17.16 -14.18
N PHE A 143 -10.31 16.87 -13.97
CA PHE A 143 -10.97 15.81 -14.73
C PHE A 143 -10.98 16.17 -16.22
N SER A 144 -11.11 15.15 -17.07
CA SER A 144 -11.17 15.34 -18.52
C SER A 144 -12.35 14.59 -19.09
N ILE A 145 -12.80 14.92 -20.30
CA ILE A 145 -13.91 14.22 -20.95
C ILE A 145 -13.65 12.71 -21.12
N ASN A 146 -12.38 12.34 -21.33
CA ASN A 146 -11.95 10.93 -21.46
C ASN A 146 -11.76 10.23 -20.10
N LYS A 147 -11.70 10.99 -19.01
CA LYS A 147 -11.53 10.51 -17.63
C LYS A 147 -12.39 11.36 -16.70
N PRO A 148 -13.73 11.20 -16.77
CA PRO A 148 -14.64 11.93 -15.91
C PRO A 148 -14.48 11.47 -14.45
N SER A 149 -15.06 12.24 -13.53
CA SER A 149 -15.09 11.85 -12.12
C SER A 149 -15.90 10.56 -11.93
N LEU A 150 -15.33 9.61 -11.18
CA LEU A 150 -16.06 8.43 -10.72
C LEU A 150 -16.78 8.75 -9.40
N PRO A 151 -17.84 8.00 -9.03
CA PRO A 151 -18.55 8.21 -7.77
C PRO A 151 -17.60 8.31 -6.57
N GLY A 152 -17.75 9.38 -5.78
CA GLY A 152 -16.91 9.64 -4.60
C GLY A 152 -15.52 10.22 -4.89
N GLN A 153 -15.12 10.40 -6.16
CA GLN A 153 -13.84 11.05 -6.49
C GLN A 153 -13.93 12.57 -6.40
N LYS A 154 -13.00 13.16 -5.63
CA LYS A 154 -12.80 14.61 -5.56
C LYS A 154 -11.73 15.11 -6.54
N ALA A 155 -10.84 14.21 -6.99
CA ALA A 155 -9.80 14.51 -7.97
C ALA A 155 -9.44 13.25 -8.79
N PRO A 156 -8.83 13.39 -9.99
CA PRO A 156 -8.39 12.26 -10.81
C PRO A 156 -7.41 11.34 -10.08
N GLY A 157 -7.36 10.06 -10.46
CA GLY A 157 -6.42 9.11 -9.84
C GLY A 157 -4.93 9.39 -10.16
N LEU A 158 -4.04 9.01 -9.25
CA LEU A 158 -2.57 9.14 -9.42
C LEU A 158 -1.95 8.27 -10.54
N GLY A 159 -2.70 7.30 -11.04
CA GLY A 159 -2.23 6.33 -12.05
C GLY A 159 -1.21 5.32 -11.51
N ILE A 160 -1.12 5.14 -10.19
CA ILE A 160 -0.15 4.24 -9.53
C ILE A 160 -0.79 2.99 -8.93
N GLY A 161 -2.05 2.69 -9.23
CA GLY A 161 -2.79 1.61 -8.56
C GLY A 161 -2.11 0.24 -8.65
N LEU A 162 -1.48 -0.10 -9.78
CA LEU A 162 -0.71 -1.34 -9.91
C LEU A 162 0.54 -1.37 -9.03
N HIS A 163 1.23 -0.23 -8.86
CA HIS A 163 2.37 -0.13 -7.96
C HIS A 163 1.92 -0.28 -6.50
N MET A 164 0.81 0.38 -6.13
CA MET A 164 0.22 0.26 -4.80
C MET A 164 -0.18 -1.18 -4.48
N LEU A 165 -0.81 -1.87 -5.42
CA LEU A 165 -1.18 -3.28 -5.25
C LEU A 165 0.06 -4.16 -4.99
N ARG A 166 1.17 -3.93 -5.69
CA ARG A 166 2.44 -4.65 -5.44
C ARG A 166 3.01 -4.37 -4.06
N ILE A 167 2.93 -3.13 -3.60
CA ILE A 167 3.32 -2.76 -2.23
C ILE A 167 2.46 -3.51 -1.22
N LEU A 168 1.13 -3.50 -1.39
CA LEU A 168 0.21 -4.22 -0.51
C LEU A 168 0.50 -5.72 -0.46
N PHE A 169 0.78 -6.36 -1.60
CA PHE A 169 1.17 -7.78 -1.64
C PHE A 169 2.49 -8.03 -0.91
N HIS A 170 3.45 -7.14 -1.04
CA HIS A 170 4.71 -7.23 -0.31
C HIS A 170 4.49 -7.07 1.20
N LEU A 171 3.64 -6.12 1.61
CA LEU A 171 3.29 -5.90 3.01
C LEU A 171 2.62 -7.14 3.60
N ALA A 172 1.63 -7.73 2.93
CA ALA A 172 0.97 -8.96 3.39
C ALA A 172 1.95 -10.13 3.58
N LYS A 173 2.89 -10.31 2.64
CA LYS A 173 3.95 -11.32 2.77
C LYS A 173 4.86 -11.04 3.96
N LYS A 174 5.27 -9.78 4.14
CA LYS A 174 6.20 -9.37 5.21
C LYS A 174 5.57 -9.44 6.60
N THR A 175 4.26 -9.24 6.69
CA THR A 175 3.50 -9.39 7.93
C THR A 175 3.01 -10.82 8.16
N ASN A 176 3.46 -11.80 7.36
CA ASN A 176 3.09 -13.22 7.44
C ASN A 176 1.56 -13.45 7.47
N THR A 177 0.77 -12.66 6.74
CA THR A 177 -0.66 -12.91 6.58
C THR A 177 -0.92 -13.90 5.44
N HIS A 178 -2.06 -14.60 5.49
CA HIS A 178 -2.47 -15.59 4.48
C HIS A 178 -2.93 -14.92 3.17
N GLY A 179 -3.18 -13.61 3.19
CA GLY A 179 -3.51 -12.85 2.00
C GLY A 179 -3.83 -11.39 2.29
N LEU A 180 -4.38 -10.74 1.26
CA LEU A 180 -5.01 -9.43 1.34
C LEU A 180 -6.52 -9.60 1.27
N ILE A 181 -7.25 -8.75 1.99
CA ILE A 181 -8.68 -8.54 1.77
C ILE A 181 -8.95 -7.05 1.67
N ASN A 182 -9.95 -6.65 0.89
CA ASN A 182 -10.43 -5.30 0.80
C ASN A 182 -11.97 -5.29 0.74
N SER A 183 -12.57 -4.19 1.20
CA SER A 183 -14.01 -3.96 1.08
C SER A 183 -14.25 -2.70 0.25
N PRO A 184 -14.39 -2.81 -1.09
CA PRO A 184 -14.54 -1.65 -1.95
C PRO A 184 -15.86 -0.92 -1.68
N ASN A 185 -15.82 0.40 -1.50
CA ASN A 185 -17.01 1.22 -1.27
C ASN A 185 -17.83 1.52 -2.54
N TYR A 186 -17.26 1.28 -3.72
CA TYR A 186 -17.89 1.58 -5.01
C TYR A 186 -17.63 0.49 -6.06
N LEU A 187 -18.59 0.26 -6.96
CA LEU A 187 -18.46 -0.74 -8.03
C LEU A 187 -17.19 -0.58 -8.88
N HIS A 188 -16.82 0.65 -9.24
CA HIS A 188 -15.62 0.90 -10.05
C HIS A 188 -14.32 0.49 -9.32
N THR A 189 -14.29 0.63 -7.99
CA THR A 189 -13.17 0.15 -7.17
C THR A 189 -13.18 -1.37 -7.09
N ALA A 190 -14.34 -2.00 -6.92
CA ALA A 190 -14.48 -3.46 -6.96
C ALA A 190 -13.98 -4.05 -8.29
N ILE A 191 -14.35 -3.45 -9.43
CA ILE A 191 -13.87 -3.86 -10.77
C ILE A 191 -12.36 -3.67 -10.92
N PHE A 192 -11.80 -2.59 -10.37
CA PHE A 192 -10.35 -2.40 -10.38
C PHE A 192 -9.63 -3.51 -9.63
N PHE A 193 -10.13 -3.86 -8.44
CA PHE A 193 -9.55 -4.90 -7.58
C PHE A 193 -9.83 -6.33 -8.07
N SER A 194 -10.95 -6.61 -8.74
CA SER A 194 -11.29 -7.96 -9.22
C SER A 194 -10.27 -8.56 -10.20
N ARG A 195 -9.37 -7.73 -10.73
CA ARG A 195 -8.23 -8.18 -11.55
C ARG A 195 -7.16 -8.95 -10.76
N ALA A 196 -7.16 -8.80 -9.43
CA ALA A 196 -6.17 -9.40 -8.53
C ALA A 196 -6.77 -10.02 -7.26
N PHE A 197 -8.07 -9.84 -7.04
CA PHE A 197 -8.82 -10.36 -5.90
C PHE A 197 -9.97 -11.22 -6.38
N HIS A 198 -10.36 -12.17 -5.54
CA HIS A 198 -11.57 -12.96 -5.71
C HIS A 198 -12.64 -12.47 -4.74
N PHE A 199 -13.90 -12.40 -5.19
CA PHE A 199 -15.03 -12.17 -4.31
C PHE A 199 -15.27 -13.45 -3.49
N LEU A 200 -15.43 -13.28 -2.19
CA LEU A 200 -15.81 -14.33 -1.25
C LEU A 200 -17.33 -14.34 -1.06
#